data_AF-A0A925LFW7-F1
#
_entry.id   AF-A0A925LFW7-F1
#
_cell.length_a   1.000
_cell.length_b   1.000
_cell.length_c   1.000
_cell.angle_alpha   90.00
_cell.angle_beta   90.00
_cell.angle_gamma   90.00
#
_symmetry.space_group_name_H-M   'P 1'
#
loop_
_entity.id
_entity.type
_entity.pdbx_description
1 polymer ?
#
loop_
_entity_poly.entity_id
_entity_poly.type
_entity_poly.pdbx_seq_one_letter_code
_entity_poly.pdbx_strand_id
1 'polypeptide(L)'
;MRHSNYDKEPFVDIQGAFDQVAFEGYEAIAKQLSQHMQRLGSKKTVVTVECYPGVRVQEVKQGLGSYIDFDFVYYSEDFAYDSKAITKLIQNNLTEDRVFGIMSHHQMKDFFSPEKLDQVNREIAGIASGNILIIGVGATLLATPDVLLYADLARWEIQLRYRSKEMGNWKMDNYDEDILRKYKRAFFVEWRVADRLKKNLFDRIDYLLDTNIKDQPKMVEGKAYLDGLEQCSTRPFR
;
A
#
# COMPACT_ATOMS: atom_id res chain seq x y z
N MET A 1 41.07 -6.73 18.52
CA MET A 1 39.66 -6.27 18.52
C MET A 1 38.77 -7.49 18.37
N ARG A 2 37.73 -7.64 19.20
CA ARG A 2 36.73 -8.70 18.97
C ARG A 2 35.93 -8.32 17.73
N HIS A 3 35.94 -9.16 16.71
CA HIS A 3 34.99 -9.02 15.60
C HIS A 3 33.58 -9.20 16.14
N SER A 4 32.68 -8.28 15.79
CA SER A 4 31.26 -8.40 16.13
C SER A 4 30.68 -9.59 15.38
N ASN A 5 30.00 -10.49 16.10
CA ASN A 5 29.25 -11.60 15.49
C ASN A 5 27.83 -11.18 15.06
N TYR A 6 27.53 -9.88 15.04
CA TYR A 6 26.23 -9.36 14.64
C TYR A 6 26.10 -9.32 13.12
N ASP A 7 25.13 -10.07 12.60
CA ASP A 7 24.72 -9.99 11.21
C ASP A 7 23.88 -8.71 11.00
N LYS A 8 24.28 -7.89 10.02
CA LYS A 8 23.59 -6.64 9.69
C LYS A 8 22.51 -6.82 8.63
N GLU A 9 22.51 -7.96 7.96
CA GLU A 9 21.59 -8.29 6.87
C GLU A 9 21.00 -9.69 7.09
N PRO A 10 20.42 -9.96 8.28
CA PRO A 10 19.85 -11.27 8.56
C PRO A 10 18.70 -11.53 7.59
N PHE A 11 18.71 -12.71 6.98
CA PHE A 11 17.63 -13.14 6.10
C PHE A 11 17.16 -14.54 6.47
N VAL A 12 15.98 -14.87 5.97
CA VAL A 12 15.36 -16.16 6.18
C VAL A 12 15.22 -16.87 4.85
N ASP A 13 16.06 -17.88 4.60
CA ASP A 13 15.83 -18.79 3.49
C ASP A 13 14.50 -19.52 3.67
N ILE A 14 13.61 -19.33 2.69
CA ILE A 14 12.31 -19.98 2.58
C ILE A 14 12.46 -21.21 1.68
N GLN A 15 12.08 -22.38 2.19
CA GLN A 15 12.21 -23.66 1.50
C GLN A 15 10.94 -23.99 0.73
N GLY A 16 11.04 -24.41 -0.54
CA GLY A 16 9.90 -24.79 -1.37
C GLY A 16 10.10 -24.45 -2.85
N ALA A 17 9.14 -24.82 -3.70
CA ALA A 17 9.14 -24.46 -5.11
C ALA A 17 8.65 -23.01 -5.31
N PHE A 18 9.45 -22.05 -4.84
CA PHE A 18 9.25 -20.61 -5.05
C PHE A 18 9.99 -20.12 -6.31
N ASP A 19 10.43 -21.03 -7.16
CA ASP A 19 10.94 -20.68 -8.47
C ASP A 19 9.80 -19.97 -9.23
N GLN A 20 10.02 -18.72 -9.64
CA GLN A 20 9.09 -17.90 -10.44
C GLN A 20 7.90 -17.26 -9.68
N VAL A 21 7.94 -17.12 -8.35
CA VAL A 21 6.91 -16.38 -7.59
C VAL A 21 7.30 -14.95 -7.23
N ALA A 22 8.54 -14.55 -7.54
CA ALA A 22 9.09 -13.23 -7.26
C ALA A 22 9.52 -12.53 -8.56
N PHE A 23 9.25 -11.23 -8.63
CA PHE A 23 9.41 -10.42 -9.84
C PHE A 23 10.08 -9.11 -9.48
N GLU A 24 11.13 -8.74 -10.20
CA GLU A 24 11.91 -7.53 -9.97
C GLU A 24 11.73 -6.54 -11.13
N GLY A 25 11.43 -5.29 -10.80
CA GLY A 25 11.21 -4.22 -11.77
C GLY A 25 9.81 -4.25 -12.40
N TYR A 26 9.37 -3.07 -12.86
CA TYR A 26 8.02 -2.89 -13.39
C TYR A 26 7.71 -3.76 -14.61
N GLU A 27 8.69 -4.07 -15.48
CA GLU A 27 8.48 -4.92 -16.65
C GLU A 27 8.08 -6.35 -16.26
N ALA A 28 8.85 -6.99 -15.37
CA ALA A 28 8.57 -8.35 -14.93
C ALA A 28 7.26 -8.42 -14.13
N ILE A 29 7.02 -7.42 -13.28
CA ILE A 29 5.79 -7.27 -12.51
C ILE A 29 4.59 -7.15 -13.44
N ALA A 30 4.64 -6.22 -14.39
CA ALA A 30 3.56 -5.99 -15.34
C ALA A 30 3.28 -7.23 -16.18
N LYS A 31 4.33 -7.93 -16.64
CA LYS A 31 4.19 -9.19 -17.38
C LYS A 31 3.41 -10.23 -16.57
N GLN A 32 3.74 -10.41 -15.29
CA GLN A 32 3.02 -11.35 -14.42
C GLN A 32 1.55 -10.93 -14.24
N LEU A 33 1.30 -9.64 -14.02
CA LEU A 33 -0.06 -9.12 -13.89
C LEU A 33 -0.86 -9.34 -15.17
N SER A 34 -0.30 -9.01 -16.34
CA SER A 34 -0.96 -9.25 -17.63
C SER A 34 -1.28 -10.73 -17.84
N GLN A 35 -0.38 -11.64 -17.46
CA GLN A 35 -0.65 -13.08 -17.51
C GLN A 35 -1.78 -13.49 -16.56
N HIS A 36 -1.82 -12.94 -15.35
CA HIS A 36 -2.93 -13.17 -14.42
C HIS A 36 -4.26 -12.67 -15.00
N MET A 37 -4.30 -11.42 -15.49
CA MET A 37 -5.48 -10.83 -16.12
C MET A 37 -5.97 -11.66 -17.32
N GLN A 38 -5.06 -12.18 -18.16
CA GLN A 38 -5.41 -13.07 -19.26
C GLN A 38 -6.00 -14.40 -18.77
N ARG A 39 -5.47 -14.99 -17.69
CA ARG A 39 -6.00 -16.23 -17.08
C ARG A 39 -7.43 -16.05 -16.55
N LEU A 40 -7.78 -14.85 -16.07
CA LEU A 40 -9.15 -14.55 -15.65
C LEU A 40 -10.14 -14.58 -16.83
N GLY A 41 -9.66 -14.37 -18.06
CA GLY A 41 -10.47 -14.47 -19.29
C GLY A 41 -11.69 -13.53 -19.35
N SER A 42 -11.72 -12.52 -18.50
CA SER A 42 -12.86 -11.63 -18.32
C SER A 42 -12.79 -10.43 -19.27
N LYS A 43 -13.94 -9.92 -19.72
CA LYS A 43 -13.99 -8.73 -20.58
C LYS A 43 -13.60 -7.44 -19.84
N LYS A 44 -13.78 -7.43 -18.52
CA LYS A 44 -13.40 -6.36 -17.60
C LYS A 44 -12.48 -6.96 -16.54
N THR A 45 -11.46 -6.23 -16.13
CA THR A 45 -10.62 -6.62 -15.00
C THR A 45 -10.27 -5.41 -14.14
N VAL A 46 -10.59 -5.49 -12.86
CA VAL A 46 -10.27 -4.49 -11.84
C VAL A 46 -8.96 -4.88 -11.15
N VAL A 47 -7.89 -4.19 -11.50
CA VAL A 47 -6.59 -4.28 -10.84
C VAL A 47 -6.53 -3.19 -9.77
N THR A 48 -6.49 -3.61 -8.51
CA THR A 48 -6.40 -2.68 -7.37
C THR A 48 -5.03 -2.74 -6.76
N VAL A 49 -4.38 -1.58 -6.64
CA VAL A 49 -3.13 -1.37 -5.93
C VAL A 49 -3.43 -0.63 -4.63
N GLU A 50 -3.66 -1.38 -3.56
CA GLU A 50 -3.83 -0.83 -2.21
C GLU A 50 -2.47 -0.34 -1.70
N CYS A 51 -2.36 0.95 -1.45
CA CYS A 51 -1.10 1.56 -1.04
C CYS A 51 -1.06 1.78 0.47
N TYR A 52 0.03 1.37 1.11
CA TYR A 52 0.34 1.85 2.45
C TYR A 52 0.65 3.36 2.41
N PRO A 53 0.31 4.15 3.47
CA PRO A 53 0.70 5.55 3.54
C PRO A 53 2.21 5.71 3.34
N GLY A 54 2.61 6.56 2.38
CA GLY A 54 4.01 6.81 2.05
C GLY A 54 4.51 6.10 0.78
N VAL A 55 3.72 5.21 0.16
CA VAL A 55 3.99 4.71 -1.20
C VAL A 55 3.99 5.88 -2.19
N ARG A 56 4.92 5.87 -3.15
CA ARG A 56 4.93 6.81 -4.29
C ARG A 56 3.89 6.38 -5.32
N VAL A 57 2.63 6.74 -5.08
CA VAL A 57 1.49 6.34 -5.93
C VAL A 57 1.73 6.61 -7.43
N GLN A 58 2.29 7.79 -7.75
CA GLN A 58 2.56 8.16 -9.14
C GLN A 58 3.65 7.30 -9.79
N GLU A 59 4.68 6.91 -9.02
CA GLU A 59 5.72 6.00 -9.51
C GLU A 59 5.12 4.64 -9.87
N VAL A 60 4.30 4.07 -8.98
CA VAL A 60 3.67 2.77 -9.21
C VAL A 60 2.71 2.83 -10.40
N LYS A 61 1.88 3.88 -10.48
CA LYS A 61 0.96 4.09 -11.61
C LYS A 61 1.71 4.20 -12.93
N GLN A 62 2.79 4.98 -12.99
CA GLN A 62 3.56 5.20 -14.22
C GLN A 62 4.36 3.94 -14.60
N GLY A 63 4.97 3.29 -13.62
CA GLY A 63 5.73 2.06 -13.82
C GLY A 63 4.89 0.93 -14.38
N LEU A 64 3.72 0.65 -13.77
CA LEU A 64 2.78 -0.34 -14.31
C LEU A 64 2.20 0.08 -15.66
N GLY A 65 1.78 1.36 -15.76
CA GLY A 65 1.18 1.92 -16.98
C GLY A 65 2.13 2.04 -18.18
N SER A 66 3.43 1.79 -17.98
CA SER A 66 4.41 1.72 -19.10
C SER A 66 4.35 0.39 -19.84
N TYR A 67 3.73 -0.63 -19.25
CA TYR A 67 3.68 -2.00 -19.77
C TYR A 67 2.26 -2.58 -19.83
N ILE A 68 1.31 -1.99 -19.10
CA ILE A 68 -0.11 -2.38 -19.11
C ILE A 68 -0.95 -1.18 -19.54
N ASP A 69 -1.76 -1.38 -20.57
CA ASP A 69 -2.80 -0.43 -20.94
C ASP A 69 -3.98 -0.55 -19.98
N PHE A 70 -4.18 0.49 -19.17
CA PHE A 70 -5.36 0.67 -18.34
C PHE A 70 -6.32 1.64 -19.03
N ASP A 71 -7.51 1.17 -19.38
CA ASP A 71 -8.56 1.97 -20.01
C ASP A 71 -9.12 3.02 -19.05
N PHE A 72 -9.13 2.71 -17.75
CA PHE A 72 -9.63 3.59 -16.69
C PHE A 72 -8.67 3.58 -15.50
N VAL A 73 -8.45 4.76 -14.91
CA VAL A 73 -7.60 4.92 -13.72
C VAL A 73 -8.34 5.74 -12.68
N TYR A 74 -8.52 5.18 -11.48
CA TYR A 74 -9.15 5.81 -10.33
C TYR A 74 -8.14 5.96 -9.19
N TYR A 75 -7.97 7.18 -8.69
CA TYR A 75 -7.19 7.43 -7.48
C TYR A 75 -8.11 7.46 -6.27
N SER A 76 -7.83 6.63 -5.27
CA SER A 76 -8.67 6.58 -4.06
C SER A 76 -8.73 7.93 -3.34
N GLU A 77 -7.67 8.73 -3.43
CA GLU A 77 -7.54 10.03 -2.79
C GLU A 77 -8.57 11.07 -3.26
N ASP A 78 -9.19 10.88 -4.42
CA ASP A 78 -10.25 11.75 -4.96
C ASP A 78 -11.59 11.56 -4.22
N PHE A 79 -11.74 10.42 -3.56
CA PHE A 79 -12.94 10.00 -2.82
C PHE A 79 -12.79 10.15 -1.30
N ALA A 80 -11.56 10.36 -0.83
CA ALA A 80 -11.26 10.70 0.56
C ALA A 80 -11.73 12.12 0.91
N TYR A 81 -11.94 12.36 2.20
CA TYR A 81 -12.14 13.71 2.73
C TYR A 81 -10.90 14.58 2.49
N ASP A 82 -11.10 15.89 2.48
CA ASP A 82 -10.00 16.85 2.33
C ASP A 82 -9.13 16.92 3.60
N SER A 83 -7.99 17.62 3.47
CA SER A 83 -7.01 17.80 4.54
C SER A 83 -7.60 18.40 5.82
N LYS A 84 -8.55 19.32 5.71
CA LYS A 84 -9.19 20.00 6.85
C LYS A 84 -10.14 19.06 7.59
N ALA A 85 -10.99 18.35 6.86
CA ALA A 85 -11.92 17.38 7.41
C ALA A 85 -11.18 16.22 8.08
N ILE A 86 -10.14 15.68 7.45
CA ILE A 86 -9.30 14.64 8.05
C ILE A 86 -8.62 15.15 9.32
N THR A 87 -8.03 16.35 9.28
CA THR A 87 -7.36 16.92 10.47
C THR A 87 -8.33 17.12 11.63
N LYS A 88 -9.56 17.58 11.34
CA LYS A 88 -10.63 17.69 12.34
C LYS A 88 -11.06 16.33 12.90
N LEU A 89 -11.18 15.31 12.04
CA LEU A 89 -11.56 13.96 12.43
C LEU A 89 -10.57 13.38 13.47
N ILE A 90 -9.28 13.63 13.25
CA ILE A 90 -8.20 13.01 14.05
C ILE A 90 -7.67 13.91 15.17
N GLN A 91 -8.24 15.10 15.37
CA GLN A 91 -7.69 16.11 16.30
C GLN A 91 -7.50 15.57 17.73
N ASN A 92 -8.43 14.74 18.19
CA ASN A 92 -8.40 14.14 19.53
C ASN A 92 -7.31 13.06 19.66
N ASN A 93 -6.83 12.51 18.54
CA ASN A 93 -5.67 11.61 18.53
C ASN A 93 -4.36 12.37 18.66
N LEU A 94 -4.30 13.62 18.18
CA LEU A 94 -3.05 14.34 18.10
C LEU A 94 -2.68 15.07 19.38
N THR A 95 -3.60 15.41 20.30
CA THR A 95 -3.31 16.05 21.62
C THR A 95 -2.37 17.28 21.59
N GLU A 96 -2.20 17.97 22.72
CA GLU A 96 -1.25 19.11 22.83
C GLU A 96 0.19 18.67 23.16
N ASP A 97 0.39 17.39 23.54
CA ASP A 97 1.73 16.89 23.81
C ASP A 97 2.59 16.94 22.53
N ARG A 98 3.89 17.20 22.64
CA ARG A 98 4.72 17.33 21.43
C ARG A 98 4.94 16.01 20.70
N VAL A 99 4.95 14.88 21.41
CA VAL A 99 5.39 13.56 20.92
C VAL A 99 4.26 12.53 20.97
N PHE A 100 3.51 12.48 22.07
CA PHE A 100 2.57 11.40 22.37
C PHE A 100 1.14 11.75 22.00
N GLY A 101 0.52 10.88 21.19
CA GLY A 101 -0.89 10.97 20.83
C GLY A 101 -1.70 9.84 21.47
N ILE A 102 -2.98 9.78 21.11
CA ILE A 102 -3.89 8.67 21.43
C ILE A 102 -4.00 7.78 20.20
N MET A 103 -3.79 6.47 20.38
CA MET A 103 -3.95 5.49 19.31
C MET A 103 -5.35 5.56 18.71
N SER A 104 -5.43 5.87 17.42
CA SER A 104 -6.69 5.97 16.71
C SER A 104 -7.36 4.62 16.58
N HIS A 105 -8.68 4.56 16.79
CA HIS A 105 -9.53 3.40 16.52
C HIS A 105 -10.28 3.51 15.19
N HIS A 106 -10.02 4.55 14.40
CA HIS A 106 -10.66 4.74 13.10
C HIS A 106 -10.38 3.57 12.15
N GLN A 107 -11.32 3.37 11.24
CA GLN A 107 -11.22 2.48 10.09
C GLN A 107 -10.95 3.30 8.83
N MET A 108 -10.37 2.69 7.79
CA MET A 108 -10.03 3.43 6.57
C MET A 108 -11.25 4.12 5.96
N LYS A 109 -12.41 3.47 5.97
CA LYS A 109 -13.68 4.03 5.48
C LYS A 109 -14.11 5.33 6.17
N ASP A 110 -13.66 5.58 7.40
CA ASP A 110 -14.02 6.79 8.16
C ASP A 110 -13.42 8.05 7.53
N PHE A 111 -12.41 7.89 6.66
CA PHE A 111 -11.72 8.97 5.96
C PHE A 111 -12.31 9.26 4.57
N PHE A 112 -13.41 8.59 4.19
CA PHE A 112 -14.03 8.68 2.87
C PHE A 112 -15.49 9.09 2.98
N SER A 113 -16.01 9.78 1.97
CA SER A 113 -17.45 10.05 1.87
C SER A 113 -18.18 8.76 1.43
N PRO A 114 -19.13 8.26 2.23
CA PRO A 114 -19.92 7.09 1.84
C PRO A 114 -20.65 7.29 0.51
N GLU A 115 -21.20 8.48 0.27
CA GLU A 115 -21.94 8.82 -0.94
C GLU A 115 -21.04 8.76 -2.18
N LYS A 116 -19.81 9.29 -2.06
CA LYS A 116 -18.81 9.22 -3.13
C LYS A 116 -18.35 7.79 -3.40
N LEU A 117 -18.15 6.99 -2.35
CA LEU A 117 -17.80 5.58 -2.49
C LEU A 117 -18.92 4.79 -3.19
N ASP A 118 -20.18 4.99 -2.80
CA ASP A 118 -21.32 4.34 -3.43
C ASP A 118 -21.51 4.76 -4.89
N GLN A 119 -21.18 6.01 -5.22
CA GLN A 119 -21.23 6.51 -6.60
C GLN A 119 -20.16 5.85 -7.46
N VAL A 120 -18.89 5.89 -7.06
CA VAL A 120 -17.79 5.32 -7.85
C VAL A 120 -17.88 3.81 -7.95
N ASN A 121 -18.36 3.13 -6.90
CA ASN A 121 -18.59 1.69 -6.95
C ASN A 121 -19.58 1.32 -8.05
N ARG A 122 -20.71 2.05 -8.15
CA ARG A 122 -21.71 1.85 -9.21
C ARG A 122 -21.17 2.20 -10.59
N GLU A 123 -20.36 3.24 -10.70
CA GLU A 123 -19.70 3.63 -11.94
C GLU A 123 -18.79 2.52 -12.46
N ILE A 124 -17.87 2.01 -11.62
CA ILE A 124 -16.95 0.92 -11.95
C ILE A 124 -17.72 -0.38 -12.27
N ALA A 125 -18.79 -0.66 -11.53
CA ALA A 125 -19.66 -1.79 -11.81
C ALA A 125 -20.32 -1.69 -13.19
N GLY A 126 -20.71 -0.49 -13.61
CA GLY A 126 -21.35 -0.20 -14.90
C GLY A 126 -20.42 -0.27 -16.13
N ILE A 127 -19.09 -0.26 -15.94
CA ILE A 127 -18.14 -0.44 -17.06
C ILE A 127 -18.28 -1.86 -17.62
N ALA A 128 -18.43 -1.97 -18.94
CA ALA A 128 -18.71 -3.24 -19.62
C ALA A 128 -17.45 -4.05 -19.98
N SER A 129 -16.34 -3.38 -20.31
CA SER A 129 -15.08 -4.02 -20.66
C SER A 129 -13.90 -3.08 -20.44
N GLY A 130 -12.69 -3.64 -20.40
CA GLY A 130 -11.43 -2.92 -20.23
C GLY A 130 -10.74 -3.21 -18.91
N ASN A 131 -9.48 -2.79 -18.83
CA ASN A 131 -8.63 -2.89 -17.65
C ASN A 131 -8.79 -1.62 -16.81
N ILE A 132 -9.17 -1.79 -15.55
CA ILE A 132 -9.37 -0.68 -14.61
C ILE A 132 -8.25 -0.75 -13.57
N LEU A 133 -7.50 0.34 -13.42
CA LEU A 133 -6.57 0.53 -12.31
C LEU A 133 -7.25 1.34 -11.22
N ILE A 134 -7.31 0.79 -10.00
CA ILE A 134 -7.67 1.55 -8.80
C ILE A 134 -6.42 1.63 -7.93
N ILE A 135 -5.95 2.82 -7.57
CA ILE A 135 -4.68 2.98 -6.86
C ILE A 135 -4.73 4.05 -5.78
N GLY A 136 -4.10 3.77 -4.64
CA GLY A 136 -3.91 4.70 -3.53
C GLY A 136 -4.24 4.09 -2.18
N VAL A 137 -4.18 4.92 -1.14
CA VAL A 137 -4.54 4.51 0.23
C VAL A 137 -6.06 4.39 0.31
N GLY A 138 -6.57 3.23 0.72
CA GLY A 138 -8.00 2.92 0.71
C GLY A 138 -8.57 2.57 -0.67
N ALA A 139 -7.73 2.18 -1.64
CA ALA A 139 -8.17 1.81 -2.99
C ALA A 139 -9.20 0.67 -3.00
N THR A 140 -9.07 -0.28 -2.08
CA THR A 140 -10.01 -1.41 -1.94
C THR A 140 -11.41 -1.03 -1.47
N LEU A 141 -11.65 0.24 -1.11
CA LEU A 141 -12.97 0.73 -0.78
C LEU A 141 -13.80 1.12 -2.02
N LEU A 142 -13.15 1.36 -3.17
CA LEU A 142 -13.84 1.86 -4.37
C LEU A 142 -14.58 0.74 -5.09
N ALA A 143 -13.95 -0.43 -5.22
CA ALA A 143 -14.56 -1.61 -5.82
C ALA A 143 -13.89 -2.90 -5.34
N THR A 144 -14.58 -4.03 -5.52
CA THR A 144 -13.99 -5.35 -5.32
C THR A 144 -12.94 -5.60 -6.40
N PRO A 145 -11.69 -5.95 -6.02
CA PRO A 145 -10.65 -6.26 -6.99
C PRO A 145 -10.87 -7.63 -7.64
N ASP A 146 -10.51 -7.73 -8.92
CA ASP A 146 -10.26 -9.02 -9.59
C ASP A 146 -8.80 -9.46 -9.38
N VAL A 147 -7.88 -8.49 -9.27
CA VAL A 147 -6.47 -8.69 -8.89
C VAL A 147 -6.09 -7.64 -7.84
N LEU A 148 -5.60 -8.08 -6.68
CA LEU A 148 -5.20 -7.21 -5.57
C LEU A 148 -3.69 -7.23 -5.35
N LEU A 149 -3.07 -6.09 -5.63
CA LEU A 149 -1.70 -5.78 -5.21
C LEU A 149 -1.75 -4.96 -3.92
N TYR A 150 -0.89 -5.33 -2.96
CA TYR A 150 -0.66 -4.52 -1.77
C TYR A 150 0.74 -3.90 -1.84
N ALA A 151 0.80 -2.60 -2.10
CA ALA A 151 2.04 -1.83 -2.14
C ALA A 151 2.44 -1.40 -0.74
N ASP A 152 3.61 -1.87 -0.29
CA ASP A 152 4.12 -1.65 1.07
C ASP A 152 5.56 -1.13 1.05
N LEU A 153 6.01 -0.64 2.20
CA LEU A 153 7.35 -0.15 2.43
C LEU A 153 7.66 -0.12 3.94
N ALA A 154 8.94 -0.07 4.28
CA ALA A 154 9.32 0.07 5.67
C ALA A 154 8.90 1.45 6.21
N ARG A 155 8.41 1.49 7.46
CA ARG A 155 8.16 2.77 8.17
C ARG A 155 9.41 3.63 8.30
N TRP A 156 10.59 3.01 8.26
CA TRP A 156 11.85 3.74 8.20
C TRP A 156 11.97 4.53 6.90
N GLU A 157 11.64 3.92 5.77
CA GLU A 157 11.64 4.59 4.48
C GLU A 157 10.63 5.74 4.45
N ILE A 158 9.42 5.56 4.98
CA ILE A 158 8.44 6.66 5.13
C ILE A 158 9.06 7.85 5.89
N GLN A 159 9.76 7.58 7.00
CA GLN A 159 10.44 8.63 7.77
C GLN A 159 11.57 9.30 6.99
N LEU A 160 12.34 8.55 6.19
CA LEU A 160 13.37 9.13 5.31
C LEU A 160 12.75 10.05 4.25
N ARG A 161 11.62 9.67 3.66
CA ARG A 161 10.87 10.50 2.70
C ARG A 161 10.32 11.76 3.35
N TYR A 162 9.87 11.69 4.62
CA TYR A 162 9.51 12.90 5.37
C TYR A 162 10.70 13.83 5.65
N ARG A 163 11.87 13.28 5.99
CA ARG A 163 13.09 14.04 6.32
C ARG A 163 13.71 14.71 5.10
N SER A 164 13.69 14.04 3.95
CA SER A 164 14.12 14.61 2.67
C SER A 164 13.13 15.60 2.07
N LYS A 165 11.97 15.80 2.73
CA LYS A 165 10.84 16.61 2.25
C LYS A 165 10.26 16.14 0.91
N GLU A 166 10.53 14.89 0.54
CA GLU A 166 9.95 14.28 -0.65
C GLU A 166 8.42 14.16 -0.52
N MET A 167 7.91 13.91 0.69
CA MET A 167 6.47 13.78 0.93
C MET A 167 6.00 14.33 2.28
N GLY A 168 4.72 14.70 2.30
CA GLY A 168 3.93 14.94 3.50
C GLY A 168 3.23 13.69 4.01
N ASN A 169 2.49 13.86 5.11
CA ASN A 169 1.51 12.89 5.56
C ASN A 169 0.41 12.65 4.53
N TRP A 170 -0.29 11.53 4.64
CA TRP A 170 -1.38 11.23 3.71
C TRP A 170 -2.47 12.32 3.74
N LYS A 171 -2.87 12.77 2.54
CA LYS A 171 -3.80 13.90 2.31
C LYS A 171 -3.36 15.24 2.93
N MET A 172 -2.06 15.45 3.12
CA MET A 172 -1.51 16.69 3.65
C MET A 172 -0.35 17.23 2.81
N ASP A 173 -0.37 18.54 2.57
CA ASP A 173 0.75 19.28 1.97
C ASP A 173 1.72 19.82 3.03
N ASN A 174 2.02 19.00 4.05
CA ASN A 174 2.81 19.42 5.22
C ASN A 174 4.32 19.15 5.05
N TYR A 175 4.88 19.32 3.85
CA TYR A 175 6.28 18.99 3.52
C TYR A 175 7.31 19.61 4.47
N ASP A 176 7.08 20.84 4.94
CA ASP A 176 7.98 21.57 5.85
C ASP A 176 7.62 21.46 7.34
N GLU A 177 6.59 20.69 7.70
CA GLU A 177 6.20 20.53 9.10
C GLU A 177 7.27 19.78 9.92
N ASP A 178 7.36 20.12 11.21
CA ASP A 178 8.22 19.44 12.18
C ASP A 178 8.07 17.91 12.09
N ILE A 179 9.20 17.22 12.00
CA ILE A 179 9.24 15.77 11.75
C ILE A 179 8.54 14.97 12.84
N LEU A 180 8.55 15.45 14.10
CA LEU A 180 7.88 14.76 15.20
C LEU A 180 6.37 14.87 15.06
N ARG A 181 5.84 16.01 14.57
CA ARG A 181 4.41 16.16 14.27
C ARG A 181 3.98 15.22 13.14
N LYS A 182 4.76 15.13 12.07
CA LYS A 182 4.49 14.18 10.97
C LYS A 182 4.48 12.74 11.47
N TYR A 183 5.50 12.37 12.24
CA TYR A 183 5.62 11.05 12.84
C TYR A 183 4.47 10.77 13.80
N LYS A 184 4.07 11.73 14.61
CA LYS A 184 2.95 11.59 15.55
C LYS A 184 1.66 11.29 14.80
N ARG A 185 1.33 12.05 13.75
CA ARG A 185 0.17 11.79 12.91
C ARG A 185 0.23 10.40 12.26
N ALA A 186 1.37 10.08 11.65
CA ALA A 186 1.56 8.80 10.98
C ALA A 186 1.42 7.62 11.97
N PHE A 187 2.12 7.67 13.10
CA PHE A 187 2.20 6.59 14.07
C PHE A 187 0.89 6.37 14.83
N PHE A 188 0.26 7.43 15.35
CA PHE A 188 -0.95 7.28 16.16
C PHE A 188 -2.21 7.10 15.32
N VAL A 189 -2.18 7.49 14.04
CA VAL A 189 -3.37 7.45 13.17
C VAL A 189 -3.13 6.68 11.88
N GLU A 190 -2.39 7.23 10.92
CA GLU A 190 -2.36 6.74 9.54
C GLU A 190 -1.92 5.27 9.45
N TRP A 191 -0.81 4.94 10.11
CA TRP A 191 -0.29 3.58 10.16
C TRP A 191 -1.23 2.63 10.90
N ARG A 192 -1.91 3.08 11.96
CA ARG A 192 -2.88 2.23 12.68
C ARG A 192 -4.07 1.88 11.80
N VAL A 193 -4.58 2.86 11.05
CA VAL A 193 -5.70 2.71 10.13
C VAL A 193 -5.31 1.80 8.96
N ALA A 194 -4.15 2.04 8.35
CA ALA A 194 -3.62 1.25 7.26
C ALA A 194 -3.30 -0.20 7.68
N ASP A 195 -2.70 -0.41 8.86
CA ASP A 195 -2.42 -1.76 9.39
C ASP A 195 -3.71 -2.57 9.58
N ARG A 196 -4.80 -1.94 10.05
CA ARG A 196 -6.10 -2.62 10.18
C ARG A 196 -6.66 -3.03 8.83
N LEU A 197 -6.58 -2.13 7.84
CA LEU A 197 -7.01 -2.44 6.48
C LEU A 197 -6.16 -3.59 5.90
N LYS A 198 -4.83 -3.54 6.06
CA LYS A 198 -3.92 -4.62 5.64
C LYS A 198 -4.32 -5.97 6.23
N LYS A 199 -4.60 -6.01 7.54
CA LYS A 199 -5.05 -7.24 8.22
C LYS A 199 -6.34 -7.80 7.62
N ASN A 200 -7.31 -6.93 7.29
CA ASN A 200 -8.56 -7.35 6.66
C ASN A 200 -8.39 -7.82 5.20
N LEU A 201 -7.28 -7.45 4.56
CA LEU A 201 -6.97 -7.80 3.18
C LEU A 201 -6.04 -9.00 3.06
N PHE A 202 -5.36 -9.39 4.15
CA PHE A 202 -4.20 -10.27 4.13
C PHE A 202 -4.40 -11.56 3.33
N ASP A 203 -5.54 -12.25 3.53
CA ASP A 203 -5.87 -13.51 2.87
C ASP A 203 -6.35 -13.35 1.42
N ARG A 204 -6.52 -12.10 0.95
CA ARG A 204 -7.01 -11.75 -0.38
C ARG A 204 -5.95 -11.08 -1.26
N ILE A 205 -4.76 -10.83 -0.71
CA ILE A 205 -3.68 -10.20 -1.48
C ILE A 205 -3.15 -11.22 -2.48
N ASP A 206 -3.27 -10.93 -3.78
CA ASP A 206 -2.68 -11.75 -4.84
C ASP A 206 -1.17 -11.51 -4.93
N TYR A 207 -0.73 -10.27 -4.71
CA TYR A 207 0.68 -9.90 -4.74
C TYR A 207 1.03 -8.85 -3.70
N LEU A 208 2.14 -9.07 -3.00
CA LEU A 208 2.78 -8.04 -2.18
C LEU A 208 3.84 -7.33 -3.00
N LEU A 209 3.77 -5.99 -3.04
CA LEU A 209 4.67 -5.13 -3.80
C LEU A 209 5.53 -4.31 -2.84
N ASP A 210 6.83 -4.60 -2.78
CA ASP A 210 7.83 -3.78 -2.11
C ASP A 210 8.15 -2.53 -2.93
N THR A 211 8.00 -1.37 -2.30
CA THR A 211 8.22 -0.04 -2.89
C THR A 211 9.28 0.77 -2.12
N ASN A 212 10.16 0.12 -1.35
CA ASN A 212 11.20 0.82 -0.59
C ASN A 212 12.15 1.62 -1.51
N ILE A 213 12.71 0.95 -2.53
CA ILE A 213 13.68 1.55 -3.45
C ILE A 213 12.95 2.14 -4.65
N LYS A 214 13.21 3.43 -4.90
CA LYS A 214 12.63 4.18 -6.03
C LYS A 214 12.99 3.50 -7.35
N ASP A 215 11.98 3.32 -8.21
CA ASP A 215 12.10 2.76 -9.57
C ASP A 215 12.59 1.30 -9.62
N GLN A 216 12.72 0.64 -8.46
CA GLN A 216 13.17 -0.76 -8.32
C GLN A 216 12.20 -1.56 -7.44
N PRO A 217 10.91 -1.63 -7.81
CA PRO A 217 9.95 -2.41 -7.05
C PRO A 217 10.27 -3.90 -7.15
N LYS A 218 9.89 -4.63 -6.09
CA LYS A 218 9.93 -6.10 -6.07
C LYS A 218 8.55 -6.60 -5.69
N MET A 219 8.08 -7.63 -6.37
CA MET A 219 6.76 -8.22 -6.13
C MET A 219 6.91 -9.69 -5.82
N VAL A 220 6.10 -10.19 -4.90
CA VAL A 220 5.96 -11.62 -4.62
C VAL A 220 4.50 -12.01 -4.60
N GLU A 221 4.18 -13.23 -5.03
CA GLU A 221 2.84 -13.80 -4.88
C GLU A 221 2.42 -13.84 -3.40
N GLY A 222 1.18 -13.42 -3.11
CA GLY A 222 0.66 -13.33 -1.76
C GLY A 222 0.67 -14.65 -1.03
N LYS A 223 0.33 -15.75 -1.71
CA LYS A 223 0.43 -17.10 -1.14
C LYS A 223 1.86 -17.46 -0.75
N ALA A 224 2.83 -17.21 -1.64
CA ALA A 224 4.24 -17.48 -1.34
C ALA A 224 4.77 -16.63 -0.18
N TYR A 225 4.30 -15.39 -0.07
CA TYR A 225 4.59 -14.54 1.08
C TYR A 225 4.02 -15.12 2.39
N LEU A 226 2.78 -15.61 2.39
CA LEU A 226 2.18 -16.26 3.57
C LEU A 226 2.92 -17.53 3.97
N ASP A 227 3.23 -18.39 3.01
CA ASP A 227 4.02 -19.61 3.24
C ASP A 227 5.40 -19.26 3.82
N GLY A 228 6.03 -18.19 3.33
CA GLY A 228 7.28 -17.65 3.87
C GLY A 228 7.16 -17.19 5.33
N LEU A 229 6.10 -16.46 5.66
CA LEU A 229 5.85 -16.02 7.03
C LEU A 229 5.58 -17.19 7.98
N GLU A 230 4.86 -18.22 7.54
CA GLU A 230 4.64 -19.44 8.32
C GLU A 230 5.98 -20.10 8.66
N GLN A 231 6.86 -20.27 7.68
CA GLN A 231 8.20 -20.79 7.92
C GLN A 231 9.02 -19.90 8.88
N CYS A 232 8.98 -18.58 8.70
CA CYS A 232 9.62 -17.64 9.62
C CYS A 232 9.12 -17.81 11.06
N SER A 233 7.82 -18.06 11.26
CA SER A 233 7.21 -18.14 12.59
C SER A 233 7.65 -19.38 13.40
N THR A 234 8.16 -20.41 12.72
CA THR A 234 8.56 -21.68 13.35
C THR A 234 10.02 -21.71 13.82
N ARG A 235 10.75 -20.60 13.65
CA ARG A 235 12.17 -20.50 14.04
C ARG A 235 12.48 -19.16 14.68
N PRO A 236 13.52 -19.06 15.53
CA PRO A 236 13.95 -17.78 16.06
C PRO A 236 14.37 -16.84 14.94
N PHE A 237 13.85 -15.62 14.95
CA PHE A 237 14.39 -14.52 14.16
C PHE A 237 15.67 -14.02 14.84
N ARG A 238 16.77 -13.88 14.09
CA ARG A 238 18.06 -13.40 14.59
C ARG A 238 18.36 -12.02 14.06
#